data_AF-A0A3D1KBN9-F1
#
_entry.id   AF-A0A3D1KBN9-F1
#
_cell.length_a   1.000
_cell.length_b   1.000
_cell.length_c   1.000
_cell.angle_alpha   90.00
_cell.angle_beta   90.00
_cell.angle_gamma   90.00
#
_symmetry.space_group_name_H-M   'P 1'
#
loop_
_entity.id
_entity.type
_entity.pdbx_description
1 polymer ?
#
loop_
_entity_poly.entity_id
_entity_poly.type
_entity_poly.pdbx_seq_one_letter_code
_entity_poly.pdbx_strand_id
1 'polypeptide(L)'
;MKMVSYWKEPREIYEDNGLVLIIGIYDHKNQGKDEFKALGVHWKDYPQSNNTLCPCVIPEETRNAILSGLLHQAVVNQDLDKIQSITEAIRYFR
;
A
#
# COMPACT_ATOMS: atom_id res chain seq x y z
N MET A 1 -10.03 2.25 14.65
CA MET A 1 -10.86 2.03 13.45
C MET A 1 -10.55 0.64 12.92
N LYS A 2 -11.55 -0.20 12.60
CA LYS A 2 -11.27 -1.53 12.03
C LYS A 2 -11.10 -1.39 10.52
N MET A 3 -9.95 -1.77 10.00
CA MET A 3 -9.73 -2.01 8.57
C MET A 3 -10.34 -3.39 8.27
N VAL A 4 -11.33 -3.48 7.37
CA VAL A 4 -12.09 -4.72 7.04
C VAL A 4 -12.25 -4.81 5.53
N SER A 5 -12.24 -5.95 4.84
CA SER A 5 -11.88 -7.35 5.17
C SER A 5 -11.02 -8.00 4.08
N TYR A 6 -10.88 -7.31 2.93
CA TYR A 6 -10.16 -7.83 1.77
C TYR A 6 -8.64 -7.77 1.95
N TRP A 7 -8.14 -6.90 2.84
CA TRP A 7 -6.71 -6.76 3.10
C TRP A 7 -6.29 -7.65 4.26
N LYS A 8 -5.45 -8.65 3.99
CA LYS A 8 -4.79 -9.48 5.00
C LYS A 8 -3.36 -8.99 5.19
N GLU A 9 -2.94 -8.94 6.45
CA GLU A 9 -1.61 -8.49 6.88
C GLU A 9 -1.18 -7.12 6.30
N PRO A 10 -2.06 -6.10 6.30
CA PRO A 10 -1.71 -4.79 5.75
C PRO A 10 -0.60 -4.14 6.57
N ARG A 11 0.37 -3.54 5.88
CA ARG A 11 1.47 -2.76 6.46
C ARG A 11 1.58 -1.43 5.74
N GLU A 12 1.60 -0.34 6.50
CA GLU A 12 1.88 1.00 5.98
C GLU A 12 3.35 1.10 5.61
N ILE A 13 3.64 1.61 4.40
CA ILE A 13 5.00 1.71 3.87
C ILE A 13 5.40 3.15 3.57
N TYR A 14 4.44 4.06 3.47
CA TYR A 14 4.67 5.45 3.10
C TYR A 14 3.52 6.32 3.61
N GLU A 15 3.86 7.49 4.13
CA GLU A 15 2.92 8.54 4.48
C GLU A 15 3.42 9.88 3.92
N ASP A 16 2.48 10.64 3.33
CA ASP A 16 2.68 12.03 2.92
C ASP A 16 1.38 12.81 3.04
N ASN A 17 1.33 13.69 4.04
CA ASN A 17 0.22 14.63 4.27
C ASN A 17 -1.16 13.95 4.27
N GLY A 18 -1.23 12.79 4.93
CA GLY A 18 -2.43 11.98 5.07
C GLY A 18 -2.64 10.95 3.96
N LEU A 19 -1.92 11.02 2.82
CA LEU A 19 -1.85 9.92 1.85
C LEU A 19 -1.00 8.79 2.43
N VAL A 20 -1.59 7.62 2.59
CA VAL A 20 -0.91 6.43 3.12
C VAL A 20 -0.90 5.35 2.05
N LEU A 21 0.27 4.80 1.78
CA LEU A 21 0.42 3.58 0.98
C LEU A 21 0.58 2.39 1.89
N ILE A 22 -0.12 1.30 1.56
CA ILE A 22 -0.02 0.03 2.25
C ILE A 22 0.38 -1.09 1.31
N ILE A 23 1.07 -2.09 1.83
CA ILE A 23 1.23 -3.40 1.17
C ILE A 23 0.47 -4.45 1.95
N GLY A 24 -0.01 -5.48 1.27
CA GLY A 24 -0.68 -6.62 1.91
C GLY A 24 -1.24 -7.56 0.86
N ILE A 25 -1.95 -8.58 1.34
CA ILE A 25 -2.68 -9.51 0.47
C ILE A 25 -4.09 -8.97 0.29
N TYR A 26 -4.48 -8.66 -0.94
CA TYR A 26 -5.84 -8.26 -1.29
C TYR A 26 -6.63 -9.45 -1.80
N ASP A 27 -7.74 -9.75 -1.13
CA ASP A 27 -8.71 -10.80 -1.44
C ASP A 27 -10.04 -10.13 -1.79
N HIS A 28 -10.22 -9.66 -3.03
CA HIS A 28 -11.37 -8.84 -3.45
C HIS A 28 -12.76 -9.40 -3.07
N LYS A 29 -12.87 -10.73 -2.90
CA LYS A 29 -14.13 -11.43 -2.63
C LYS A 29 -14.24 -11.95 -1.19
N ASN A 30 -13.18 -11.87 -0.37
CA ASN A 30 -13.04 -12.60 0.90
C ASN A 30 -13.33 -14.10 0.77
N GLN A 31 -12.98 -14.67 -0.38
CA GLN A 31 -13.24 -16.08 -0.68
C GLN A 31 -11.94 -16.88 -0.77
N GLY A 32 -10.78 -16.24 -0.60
CA GLY A 32 -9.46 -16.87 -0.62
C GLY A 32 -9.02 -17.43 -1.98
N LYS A 33 -9.84 -17.28 -3.04
CA LYS A 33 -9.56 -17.84 -4.36
C LYS A 33 -8.78 -16.89 -5.28
N ASP A 34 -8.95 -15.58 -5.09
CA ASP A 34 -8.39 -14.53 -5.93
C ASP A 34 -7.52 -13.58 -5.09
N GLU A 35 -6.74 -14.13 -4.15
CA GLU A 35 -5.87 -13.34 -3.30
C GLU A 35 -4.53 -13.04 -3.97
N PHE A 36 -4.07 -11.79 -3.91
CA PHE A 36 -2.81 -11.38 -4.50
C PHE A 36 -2.14 -10.29 -3.69
N LYS A 37 -0.80 -10.25 -3.75
CA LYS A 37 -0.03 -9.15 -3.17
C LYS A 37 -0.39 -7.86 -3.89
N ALA A 38 -0.88 -6.86 -3.15
CA ALA A 38 -1.33 -5.60 -3.71
C ALA A 38 -0.70 -4.39 -3.00
N LEU A 39 -0.60 -3.28 -3.73
CA LEU A 39 -0.33 -1.97 -3.17
C LEU A 39 -1.67 -1.26 -3.02
N GLY A 40 -1.95 -0.78 -1.81
CA GLY A 40 -3.16 -0.06 -1.46
C GLY A 40 -2.86 1.41 -1.21
N VAL A 41 -3.87 2.26 -1.40
CA VAL A 41 -3.82 3.67 -1.00
C VAL A 41 -5.07 4.06 -0.23
N HIS A 42 -4.88 4.85 0.81
CA HIS A 42 -5.95 5.51 1.54
C HIS A 42 -5.50 6.89 2.05
N TRP A 43 -6.46 7.71 2.46
CA TRP A 43 -6.27 9.02 3.06
C TRP A 43 -6.88 9.07 4.44
N LYS A 44 -6.06 8.84 5.47
CA LYS A 44 -6.52 8.71 6.87
C LYS A 44 -7.67 7.71 6.98
N ASP A 45 -8.89 8.21 7.06
CA ASP A 45 -10.11 7.45 7.20
C ASP A 45 -10.86 7.19 5.89
N TYR A 46 -10.43 7.75 4.75
CA TYR A 46 -11.04 7.57 3.42
C TYR A 46 -10.21 6.65 2.51
N PRO A 47 -10.79 5.88 1.58
CA PRO A 47 -12.22 5.71 1.34
C PRO A 47 -12.87 4.78 2.36
N GLN A 48 -14.18 4.96 2.57
CA GLN A 48 -14.97 4.15 3.49
C GLN A 48 -16.09 3.42 2.78
N SER A 49 -16.37 2.20 3.26
CA SER A 49 -17.61 1.48 3.02
C SER A 49 -18.17 1.02 4.37
N ASN A 50 -19.44 1.31 4.65
CA ASN A 50 -20.08 0.97 5.94
C ASN A 50 -19.23 1.34 7.17
N ASN A 51 -18.72 2.59 7.22
CA ASN A 51 -17.83 3.10 8.29
C ASN A 51 -16.52 2.31 8.49
N THR A 52 -16.07 1.62 7.45
CA THR A 52 -14.82 0.84 7.44
C THR A 52 -13.90 1.38 6.37
N LEU A 53 -12.62 1.59 6.70
CA LEU A 53 -11.57 1.94 5.74
C LEU A 53 -11.41 0.84 4.67
N CYS A 54 -11.41 1.25 3.40
CA CYS A 54 -11.34 0.36 2.25
C CYS A 54 -10.25 0.80 1.26
N PRO A 55 -8.95 0.62 1.57
CA PRO A 55 -7.87 1.09 0.71
C PRO A 55 -8.02 0.62 -0.74
N CYS A 56 -7.85 1.56 -1.69
CA CYS A 56 -7.94 1.29 -3.12
C CYS A 56 -6.72 0.53 -3.60
N VAL A 57 -6.92 -0.51 -4.40
CA VAL A 57 -5.82 -1.27 -5.02
C VAL A 57 -5.24 -0.49 -6.20
N ILE A 58 -3.91 -0.43 -6.25
CA ILE A 58 -3.15 0.14 -7.36
C ILE A 58 -2.72 -0.99 -8.32
N PRO A 59 -3.03 -0.89 -9.63
CA PRO A 59 -2.59 -1.87 -10.63
C PRO A 59 -1.08 -2.05 -10.68
N GLU A 60 -0.62 -3.22 -11.09
CA GLU A 60 0.80 -3.62 -11.05
C GLU A 60 1.75 -2.65 -11.75
N GLU A 61 1.47 -2.25 -12.99
CA GLU A 61 2.37 -1.33 -13.72
C GLU A 61 2.47 0.03 -13.00
N THR A 62 1.33 0.56 -12.56
CA THR A 62 1.26 1.81 -11.81
C THR A 62 1.95 1.72 -10.45
N ARG A 63 1.78 0.59 -9.74
CA ARG A 63 2.48 0.28 -8.48
C ARG A 63 3.99 0.35 -8.69
N ASN A 64 4.50 -0.32 -9.71
CA ASN A 64 5.94 -0.38 -9.98
C ASN A 64 6.50 1.02 -10.29
N ALA A 65 5.77 1.82 -11.07
CA ALA A 65 6.14 3.21 -11.36
C ALA A 65 6.15 4.09 -10.09
N ILE A 66 5.12 3.99 -9.25
CA ILE A 66 5.02 4.75 -7.99
C ILE A 66 6.17 4.41 -7.05
N LEU A 67 6.40 3.12 -6.77
CA LEU A 67 7.46 2.70 -5.85
C LEU A 67 8.85 3.10 -6.34
N SER A 68 9.09 3.03 -7.66
CA SER A 68 10.36 3.46 -8.25
C SER A 68 10.57 4.97 -8.14
N GLY A 69 9.53 5.76 -8.40
CA GLY A 69 9.56 7.22 -8.27
C GLY A 69 9.76 7.66 -6.82
N LEU A 70 9.04 7.04 -5.87
CA LEU A 70 9.18 7.32 -4.45
C LEU A 70 10.57 6.93 -3.92
N LEU A 71 11.12 5.79 -4.36
CA LEU A 71 12.48 5.40 -3.99
C LEU A 71 13.50 6.42 -4.52
N HIS A 72 13.40 6.83 -5.78
CA HIS A 72 14.27 7.85 -6.36
C HIS A 72 14.21 9.15 -5.56
N GLN A 73 13.00 9.61 -5.21
CA GLN A 73 12.82 10.81 -4.38
C GLN A 73 13.45 10.66 -2.99
N ALA A 74 13.26 9.51 -2.34
CA ALA A 74 13.83 9.24 -1.01
C ALA A 74 15.37 9.22 -1.05
N VAL A 75 15.97 8.65 -2.11
CA VAL A 75 17.42 8.66 -2.33
C VAL A 75 17.95 10.07 -2.54
N VAL A 76 17.30 10.88 -3.39
CA VAL A 76 17.69 12.28 -3.64
C VAL A 76 17.64 13.09 -2.34
N ASN A 77 16.65 12.85 -1.49
CA ASN A 77 16.46 13.54 -0.22
C ASN A 77 17.27 12.95 0.95
N GLN A 78 18.03 11.86 0.72
CA GLN A 78 18.77 11.12 1.76
C GLN A 78 17.89 10.65 2.93
N ASP A 79 16.62 10.35 2.66
CA ASP A 79 15.65 9.87 3.65
C ASP A 79 15.80 8.36 3.83
N LEU A 80 16.71 7.96 4.72
CA LEU A 80 17.09 6.56 4.94
C LEU A 80 15.90 5.68 5.38
N ASP A 81 14.98 6.22 6.17
CA ASP A 81 13.81 5.49 6.66
C ASP A 81 12.85 5.19 5.50
N LYS A 82 12.56 6.18 4.64
CA LYS A 82 11.75 5.96 3.44
C LYS A 82 12.44 5.03 2.44
N ILE A 83 13.76 5.16 2.26
CA ILE A 83 14.53 4.25 1.40
C ILE A 83 14.35 2.80 1.87
N GLN A 84 14.52 2.53 3.16
CA GLN A 84 14.37 1.19 3.71
C GLN A 84 12.94 0.66 3.50
N SER A 85 11.93 1.42 3.94
CA SER A 85 10.53 1.03 3.85
C SER A 85 10.07 0.75 2.42
N ILE A 86 10.42 1.63 1.47
CA ILE A 86 10.07 1.46 0.05
C ILE A 86 10.85 0.29 -0.58
N THR A 87 12.12 0.09 -0.20
CA THR A 87 12.91 -1.05 -0.68
C THR A 87 12.31 -2.38 -0.22
N GLU A 88 11.86 -2.45 1.04
CA GLU A 88 11.15 -3.62 1.58
C GLU A 88 9.83 -3.86 0.83
N ALA A 89 9.07 -2.80 0.53
CA ALA A 89 7.86 -2.90 -0.28
C ALA A 89 8.14 -3.42 -1.70
N ILE A 90 9.19 -2.95 -2.37
CA ILE A 90 9.59 -3.45 -3.69
C ILE A 90 9.97 -4.93 -3.61
N ARG A 91 10.70 -5.34 -2.57
CA ARG A 91 11.06 -6.75 -2.34
C ARG A 91 9.82 -7.62 -2.08
N TYR A 92 8.81 -7.08 -1.40
CA TYR A 92 7.57 -7.80 -1.13
C TYR A 92 6.86 -8.23 -2.41
N PHE A 93 6.92 -7.45 -3.49
CA PHE A 93 6.28 -7.79 -4.78
C PHE A 93 7.13 -8.66 -5.71
N ARG A 94 8.37 -9.00 -5.32
CA ARG A 94 9.17 -10.02 -6.00
C ARG A 94 8.82 -11.42 -5.45
#